data_AF-U2G4M2-F1
#
_entry.id   AF-U2G4M2-F1
#
_cell.length_a   1.000
_cell.length_b   1.000
_cell.length_c   1.000
_cell.angle_alpha   90.00
_cell.angle_beta   90.00
_cell.angle_gamma   90.00
#
_symmetry.space_group_name_H-M   'P 1'
#
loop_
_entity.id
_entity.type
_entity.pdbx_description
1 polymer ?
#
loop_
_entity_poly.entity_id
_entity_poly.type
_entity_poly.pdbx_seq_one_letter_code
_entity_poly.pdbx_strand_id
1 'polypeptide(L)'
;MITSINGLSNTPIQDNTIQKENAKMSKEQEKALIDKLMHKPLAEVLPKFIDIDESKEGWIADTINRIDNMLSDYTIQERRALSAKREPENMEEFRVRELQDYMDWLLTNSIDGKPTIVGKMVGLGTAEEEAELEAFVNSFSEDTMMSNDGAALFVRADLSIEEFKKLYREDVEKTTKRA
;
A
#
# COMPACT_ATOMS: atom_id res chain seq x y z
N MET A 1 9.30 -29.33 -68.47
CA MET A 1 10.65 -29.41 -67.88
C MET A 1 10.67 -28.55 -66.62
N ILE A 2 11.43 -28.99 -65.61
CA ILE A 2 11.87 -28.31 -64.37
C ILE A 2 10.75 -28.06 -63.32
N THR A 3 10.41 -29.03 -62.45
CA THR A 3 10.92 -29.36 -61.08
C THR A 3 10.60 -28.36 -59.96
N SER A 4 10.06 -28.94 -58.88
CA SER A 4 9.64 -28.42 -57.59
C SER A 4 10.66 -27.55 -56.84
N ILE A 5 10.15 -26.69 -55.94
CA ILE A 5 10.80 -26.42 -54.65
C ILE A 5 9.74 -26.47 -53.55
N ASN A 6 9.92 -27.44 -52.65
CA ASN A 6 9.19 -27.60 -51.40
C ASN A 6 9.50 -26.45 -50.42
N GLY A 7 8.51 -26.18 -49.57
CA GLY A 7 8.76 -26.05 -48.14
C GLY A 7 9.15 -24.66 -47.63
N LEU A 8 8.17 -23.96 -47.04
CA LEU A 8 8.42 -23.21 -45.82
C LEU A 8 7.18 -23.33 -44.92
N SER A 9 7.05 -24.50 -44.29
CA SER A 9 6.44 -24.58 -42.98
C SER A 9 7.30 -23.77 -42.02
N ASN A 10 6.77 -22.73 -41.41
CA ASN A 10 7.32 -22.16 -40.18
C ASN A 10 6.19 -21.48 -39.40
N THR A 11 5.69 -22.26 -38.43
CA THR A 11 5.26 -21.87 -37.08
C THR A 11 4.16 -20.80 -36.92
N PRO A 12 3.05 -21.12 -36.24
CA PRO A 12 2.24 -20.08 -35.61
C PRO A 12 3.15 -19.35 -34.61
N ILE A 13 3.08 -18.03 -34.66
CA ILE A 13 3.74 -17.11 -33.72
C ILE A 13 3.49 -17.65 -32.31
N GLN A 14 4.58 -17.91 -31.61
CA GLN A 14 4.56 -18.40 -30.25
C GLN A 14 3.93 -17.34 -29.35
N ASP A 15 2.66 -17.53 -29.03
CA ASP A 15 2.05 -17.09 -27.77
C ASP A 15 2.74 -17.83 -26.61
N ASN A 16 3.97 -17.42 -26.31
CA ASN A 16 4.66 -17.72 -25.06
C ASN A 16 4.57 -16.41 -24.26
N THR A 17 3.77 -16.29 -23.21
CA THR A 17 3.84 -17.05 -21.96
C THR A 17 2.64 -16.56 -21.13
N ILE A 18 2.00 -17.42 -20.32
CA ILE A 18 0.85 -17.18 -19.39
C ILE A 18 -0.41 -18.01 -19.73
N GLN A 19 -0.41 -18.84 -20.78
CA GLN A 19 -1.44 -19.88 -20.93
C GLN A 19 -0.84 -21.27 -21.11
N LYS A 20 -0.32 -21.85 -20.01
CA LYS A 20 -0.39 -23.29 -19.68
C LYS A 20 0.53 -23.62 -18.50
N GLU A 21 -0.04 -23.53 -17.30
CA GLU A 21 0.19 -24.49 -16.23
C GLU A 21 -0.94 -24.37 -15.20
N ASN A 22 -2.18 -24.70 -15.61
CA ASN A 22 -3.26 -25.00 -14.65
C ASN A 22 -3.09 -26.42 -14.10
N ALA A 23 -1.92 -26.73 -13.56
CA ALA A 23 -1.88 -27.68 -12.46
C ALA A 23 -2.49 -26.93 -11.28
N LYS A 24 -3.78 -27.16 -10.98
CA LYS A 24 -4.36 -26.67 -9.72
C LYS A 24 -3.44 -27.15 -8.60
N MET A 25 -2.74 -26.21 -8.00
CA MET A 25 -1.91 -26.43 -6.82
C MET A 25 -2.73 -27.22 -5.79
N SER A 26 -2.14 -28.23 -5.14
CA SER A 26 -2.86 -28.97 -4.10
C SER A 26 -3.22 -28.03 -2.96
N LYS A 27 -4.24 -28.37 -2.15
CA LYS A 27 -4.63 -27.56 -0.98
C LYS A 27 -3.46 -27.36 -0.02
N GLU A 28 -2.61 -28.38 0.14
CA GLU A 28 -1.42 -28.32 0.98
C GLU A 28 -0.35 -27.40 0.41
N GLN A 29 -0.13 -27.44 -0.90
CA GLN A 29 0.81 -26.54 -1.57
C GLN A 29 0.34 -25.09 -1.52
N GLU A 30 -0.97 -24.85 -1.72
CA GLU A 30 -1.59 -23.53 -1.63
C GLU A 30 -1.47 -22.97 -0.21
N LYS A 31 -1.77 -23.80 0.80
CA LYS A 31 -1.59 -23.43 2.21
C LYS A 31 -0.13 -23.08 2.54
N ALA A 32 0.83 -23.86 2.05
CA ALA A 32 2.25 -23.59 2.27
C ALA A 32 2.71 -22.30 1.58
N LEU A 33 2.14 -21.96 0.42
CA LEU A 33 2.40 -20.70 -0.26
C LEU A 33 1.83 -19.52 0.53
N ILE A 34 0.56 -19.60 0.97
CA ILE A 34 -0.08 -18.57 1.80
C ILE A 34 0.75 -18.34 3.07
N ASP A 35 1.12 -19.40 3.79
CA ASP A 35 1.95 -19.31 4.99
C ASP A 35 3.27 -18.59 4.70
N LYS A 36 3.96 -18.95 3.62
CA LYS A 36 5.20 -18.26 3.21
C LYS A 36 4.97 -16.78 2.90
N LEU A 37 3.85 -16.42 2.27
CA LEU A 37 3.54 -15.03 1.92
C LEU A 37 3.14 -14.20 3.15
N MET A 38 2.43 -14.78 4.13
CA MET A 38 2.03 -14.09 5.36
C MET A 38 3.23 -13.62 6.21
N HIS A 39 4.39 -14.24 6.05
CA HIS A 39 5.62 -13.87 6.74
C HIS A 39 6.45 -12.81 5.99
N LYS A 40 5.95 -12.28 4.88
CA LYS A 40 6.63 -11.24 4.09
C LYS A 40 6.07 -9.85 4.38
N PRO A 41 6.90 -8.80 4.21
CA PRO A 41 6.40 -7.43 4.20
C PRO A 41 5.34 -7.24 3.12
N LEU A 42 4.31 -6.45 3.43
CA LEU A 42 3.22 -6.14 2.50
C LEU A 42 3.74 -5.60 1.16
N ALA A 43 4.79 -4.77 1.18
CA ALA A 43 5.45 -4.24 -0.02
C ALA A 43 6.03 -5.33 -0.96
N GLU A 44 6.40 -6.51 -0.45
CA GLU A 44 6.85 -7.64 -1.30
C GLU A 44 5.68 -8.48 -1.84
N VAL A 45 4.51 -8.37 -1.21
CA VAL A 45 3.33 -9.18 -1.51
C VAL A 45 2.41 -8.45 -2.48
N LEU A 46 2.14 -7.16 -2.23
CA LEU A 46 1.21 -6.33 -3.02
C LEU A 46 1.45 -6.36 -4.54
N PRO A 47 2.70 -6.31 -5.05
CA PRO A 47 2.95 -6.34 -6.49
C PRO A 47 2.45 -7.60 -7.20
N LYS A 48 2.11 -8.67 -6.44
CA LYS A 48 1.48 -9.88 -7.00
C LYS A 48 0.01 -9.67 -7.36
N PHE A 49 -0.64 -8.67 -6.78
CA PHE A 49 -2.07 -8.44 -6.88
C PHE A 49 -2.40 -7.13 -7.57
N ILE A 50 -1.59 -6.09 -7.37
CA ILE A 50 -1.83 -4.76 -7.90
C ILE A 50 -0.51 -4.11 -8.31
N ASP A 51 -0.50 -3.48 -9.49
CA ASP A 51 0.60 -2.65 -9.96
C ASP A 51 0.33 -1.19 -9.55
N ILE A 52 1.27 -0.58 -8.84
CA ILE A 52 1.14 0.75 -8.25
C ILE A 52 2.30 1.60 -8.77
N ASP A 53 1.95 2.74 -9.35
CA ASP A 53 2.93 3.70 -9.85
C ASP A 53 2.91 4.93 -8.93
N GLU A 54 3.69 4.85 -7.85
CA GLU A 54 3.80 5.90 -6.82
C GLU A 54 4.42 7.20 -7.35
N SER A 55 4.97 7.19 -8.58
CA SER A 55 5.54 8.39 -9.21
C SER A 55 4.47 9.34 -9.78
N LYS A 56 3.22 8.87 -9.93
CA LYS A 56 2.12 9.65 -10.50
C LYS A 56 1.46 10.53 -9.46
N GLU A 57 1.19 11.78 -9.83
CA GLU A 57 0.30 12.62 -9.03
C GLU A 57 -1.07 11.95 -8.86
N GLY A 58 -1.59 11.93 -7.63
CA GLY A 58 -2.87 11.31 -7.32
C GLY A 58 -2.86 9.77 -7.23
N TRP A 59 -1.69 9.12 -7.27
CA TRP A 59 -1.57 7.66 -7.24
C TRP A 59 -2.31 7.00 -6.06
N ILE A 60 -2.39 7.65 -4.90
CA ILE A 60 -3.08 7.13 -3.72
C ILE A 60 -4.58 6.98 -3.99
N ALA A 61 -5.23 8.04 -4.48
CA ALA A 61 -6.66 8.01 -4.80
C ALA A 61 -6.95 6.99 -5.92
N ASP A 62 -6.09 6.95 -6.94
CA ASP A 62 -6.20 5.97 -8.02
C ASP A 62 -6.05 4.53 -7.51
N THR A 63 -5.13 4.29 -6.59
CA THR A 63 -4.89 2.97 -6.00
C THR A 63 -6.05 2.52 -5.13
N ILE A 64 -6.59 3.41 -4.28
CA ILE A 64 -7.82 3.16 -3.50
C ILE A 64 -8.97 2.77 -4.42
N ASN A 65 -9.20 3.54 -5.50
CA ASN A 65 -10.27 3.26 -6.45
C ASN A 65 -10.05 1.93 -7.21
N ARG A 66 -8.81 1.59 -7.56
CA ARG A 66 -8.50 0.31 -8.21
C ARG A 66 -8.75 -0.86 -7.28
N ILE A 67 -8.34 -0.77 -6.01
CA ILE A 67 -8.63 -1.80 -5.01
C ILE A 67 -10.13 -1.95 -4.80
N ASP A 68 -10.87 -0.84 -4.68
CA ASP A 68 -12.31 -0.89 -4.47
C ASP A 68 -13.04 -1.59 -5.63
N ASN A 69 -12.64 -1.31 -6.87
CA ASN A 69 -13.13 -2.00 -8.07
C ASN A 69 -12.72 -3.48 -8.10
N MET A 70 -11.48 -3.79 -7.73
CA MET A 70 -10.97 -5.17 -7.70
C MET A 70 -11.63 -6.06 -6.65
N LEU A 71 -12.24 -5.45 -5.64
CA LEU A 71 -12.94 -6.10 -4.54
C LEU A 71 -14.46 -5.85 -4.59
N SER A 72 -15.00 -5.37 -5.72
CA SER A 72 -16.41 -4.95 -5.84
C SER A 72 -17.41 -6.06 -5.55
N ASP A 73 -17.00 -7.33 -5.71
CA ASP A 73 -17.82 -8.51 -5.40
C ASP A 73 -18.01 -8.75 -3.89
N TYR A 74 -17.24 -8.04 -3.05
CA TYR A 74 -17.31 -8.08 -1.59
C TYR A 74 -17.81 -6.74 -1.04
N THR A 75 -18.73 -6.80 -0.09
CA THR A 75 -19.08 -5.64 0.74
C THR A 75 -17.89 -5.23 1.61
N ILE A 76 -17.84 -3.97 2.05
CA ILE A 76 -16.79 -3.48 2.96
C ILE A 76 -16.72 -4.31 4.26
N GLN A 77 -17.85 -4.82 4.76
CA GLN A 77 -17.88 -5.68 5.94
C GLN A 77 -17.24 -7.05 5.67
N GLU A 78 -17.50 -7.65 4.51
CA GLU A 78 -16.89 -8.93 4.13
C GLU A 78 -15.37 -8.78 3.92
N ARG A 79 -14.93 -7.72 3.24
CA ARG A 79 -13.49 -7.43 3.06
C ARG A 79 -12.78 -7.31 4.40
N ARG A 80 -13.34 -6.53 5.34
CA ARG A 80 -12.78 -6.36 6.69
C ARG A 80 -12.82 -7.63 7.52
N ALA A 81 -13.85 -8.46 7.38
CA ALA A 81 -13.92 -9.76 8.03
C ALA A 81 -12.81 -10.70 7.52
N LEU A 82 -12.52 -10.67 6.21
CA LEU A 82 -11.43 -11.42 5.60
C LEU A 82 -10.06 -10.88 6.04
N SER A 83 -9.86 -9.56 6.10
CA SER A 83 -8.64 -8.95 6.68
C SER A 83 -8.37 -9.40 8.10
N ALA A 84 -9.42 -9.46 8.93
CA ALA A 84 -9.33 -9.83 10.33
C ALA A 84 -9.11 -11.33 10.57
N LYS A 85 -9.26 -12.19 9.54
CA LYS A 85 -8.96 -13.61 9.67
C LYS A 85 -7.46 -13.80 9.91
N ARG A 86 -7.13 -14.60 10.92
CA ARG A 86 -5.73 -14.96 11.22
C ARG A 86 -5.08 -15.76 10.10
N GLU A 87 -5.81 -16.68 9.49
CA GLU A 87 -5.32 -17.58 8.44
C GLU A 87 -6.33 -17.58 7.28
N PRO A 88 -5.97 -17.02 6.11
CA PRO A 88 -6.78 -17.12 4.90
C PRO A 88 -6.87 -18.58 4.43
N GLU A 89 -8.06 -19.00 3.99
CA GLU A 89 -8.31 -20.40 3.64
C GLU A 89 -7.80 -20.77 2.24
N ASN A 90 -7.63 -19.77 1.37
CA ASN A 90 -7.20 -19.90 -0.01
C ASN A 90 -6.58 -18.60 -0.51
N MET A 91 -6.00 -18.63 -1.71
CA MET A 91 -5.31 -17.47 -2.29
C MET A 91 -6.24 -16.28 -2.57
N GLU A 92 -7.54 -16.50 -2.79
CA GLU A 92 -8.49 -15.40 -2.98
C GLU A 92 -8.74 -14.67 -1.66
N GLU A 93 -8.99 -15.38 -0.56
CA GLU A 93 -9.10 -14.75 0.75
C GLU A 93 -7.83 -14.00 1.14
N PHE A 94 -6.66 -14.58 0.84
CA PHE A 94 -5.38 -13.92 1.06
C PHE A 94 -5.27 -12.64 0.22
N ARG A 95 -5.58 -12.69 -1.09
CA ARG A 95 -5.60 -11.52 -1.96
C ARG A 95 -6.53 -10.42 -1.43
N VAL A 96 -7.76 -10.76 -1.05
CA VAL A 96 -8.73 -9.79 -0.52
C VAL A 96 -8.20 -9.12 0.74
N ARG A 97 -7.63 -9.90 1.66
CA ARG A 97 -6.99 -9.41 2.87
C ARG A 97 -5.86 -8.41 2.57
N GLU A 98 -4.87 -8.79 1.76
CA GLU A 98 -3.70 -7.93 1.53
C GLU A 98 -4.09 -6.63 0.81
N LEU A 99 -5.05 -6.68 -0.12
CA LEU A 99 -5.57 -5.49 -0.80
C LEU A 99 -6.38 -4.60 0.16
N GLN A 100 -7.22 -5.18 1.02
CA GLN A 100 -8.00 -4.44 2.01
C GLN A 100 -7.10 -3.80 3.08
N ASP A 101 -6.11 -4.53 3.59
CA ASP A 101 -5.14 -4.03 4.57
C ASP A 101 -4.37 -2.82 4.00
N TYR A 102 -3.96 -2.89 2.73
CA TYR A 102 -3.30 -1.76 2.08
C TYR A 102 -4.22 -0.57 1.84
N MET A 103 -5.47 -0.81 1.41
CA MET A 103 -6.47 0.26 1.27
C MET A 103 -6.76 0.95 2.61
N ASP A 104 -6.91 0.20 3.70
CA ASP A 104 -7.11 0.77 5.04
C ASP A 104 -5.87 1.54 5.51
N TRP A 105 -4.66 1.08 5.20
CA TRP A 105 -3.41 1.82 5.46
C TRP A 105 -3.35 3.14 4.69
N LEU A 106 -3.70 3.14 3.40
CA LEU A 106 -3.78 4.36 2.58
C LEU A 106 -4.82 5.34 3.15
N LEU A 107 -6.02 4.87 3.49
CA LEU A 107 -7.10 5.69 4.04
C LEU A 107 -6.77 6.26 5.43
N THR A 108 -5.97 5.55 6.23
CA THR A 108 -5.52 6.03 7.54
C THR A 108 -4.47 7.14 7.40
N ASN A 109 -3.66 7.09 6.34
CA ASN A 109 -2.49 7.94 6.17
C ASN A 109 -2.66 9.01 5.07
N SER A 110 -3.86 9.14 4.51
CA SER A 110 -4.17 10.14 3.49
C SER A 110 -5.57 10.72 3.64
N ILE A 111 -5.75 11.95 3.16
CA ILE A 111 -7.06 12.62 3.04
C ILE A 111 -7.19 13.08 1.60
N ASP A 112 -8.30 12.73 0.94
CA ASP A 112 -8.56 13.05 -0.47
C ASP A 112 -7.40 12.65 -1.41
N GLY A 113 -6.76 11.51 -1.12
CA GLY A 113 -5.62 11.00 -1.90
C GLY A 113 -4.30 11.75 -1.68
N LYS A 114 -4.23 12.65 -0.70
CA LYS A 114 -3.00 13.37 -0.32
C LYS A 114 -2.45 12.82 0.99
N PRO A 115 -1.14 12.52 1.08
CA PRO A 115 -0.52 12.08 2.33
C PRO A 115 -0.76 13.08 3.47
N THR A 116 -1.13 12.58 4.65
CA THR A 116 -1.08 13.38 5.88
C THR A 116 0.38 13.60 6.31
N ILE A 117 0.63 14.43 7.33
CA ILE A 117 1.97 14.55 7.91
C ILE A 117 2.49 13.17 8.37
N VAL A 118 1.66 12.37 9.05
CA VAL A 118 2.02 10.98 9.40
C VAL A 118 2.21 10.14 8.16
N GLY A 119 1.34 10.28 7.15
CA GLY A 119 1.48 9.56 5.89
C GLY A 119 2.85 9.77 5.25
N LYS A 120 3.33 11.02 5.23
CA LYS A 120 4.67 11.35 4.74
C LYS A 120 5.77 10.67 5.55
N MET A 121 5.62 10.61 6.88
CA MET A 121 6.57 9.95 7.78
C MET A 121 6.59 8.42 7.67
N VAL A 122 5.57 7.80 7.07
CA VAL A 122 5.48 6.34 6.93
C VAL A 122 5.63 5.88 5.47
N GLY A 123 6.19 6.74 4.61
CA GLY A 123 6.55 6.39 3.23
C GLY A 123 5.50 6.70 2.17
N LEU A 124 4.48 7.53 2.45
CA LEU A 124 3.61 8.08 1.39
C LEU A 124 4.12 9.39 0.78
N GLY A 125 5.16 9.99 1.38
CA GLY A 125 5.85 11.18 0.88
C GLY A 125 7.08 10.83 0.07
N THR A 126 7.93 11.82 -0.19
CA THR A 126 9.29 11.55 -0.69
C THR A 126 10.21 11.13 0.46
N ALA A 127 11.33 10.48 0.15
CA ALA A 127 12.34 10.13 1.15
C ALA A 127 12.90 11.37 1.88
N GLU A 128 12.99 12.51 1.19
CA GLU A 128 13.40 13.78 1.80
C GLU A 128 12.35 14.31 2.78
N GLU A 129 11.06 14.25 2.41
CA GLU A 129 9.97 14.65 3.30
C GLU A 129 9.91 13.80 4.57
N GLU A 130 10.07 12.48 4.42
CA GLU A 130 10.13 11.53 5.53
C GLU A 130 11.30 11.85 6.48
N ALA A 131 12.52 11.97 5.94
CA ALA A 131 13.71 12.27 6.73
C ALA A 131 13.64 13.64 7.41
N GLU A 132 13.08 14.65 6.73
CA GLU A 132 12.91 16.00 7.28
C GLU A 132 11.91 16.03 8.44
N LEU A 133 10.78 15.31 8.31
CA LEU A 133 9.77 15.21 9.36
C LEU A 133 10.27 14.37 10.55
N GLU A 134 10.92 13.23 10.29
CA GLU A 134 11.51 12.39 11.32
C GLU A 134 12.57 13.17 12.13
N ALA A 135 13.50 13.84 11.46
CA ALA A 135 14.53 14.64 12.12
C ALA A 135 13.92 15.78 12.96
N PHE A 136 12.84 16.39 12.48
CA PHE A 136 12.13 17.43 13.23
C PHE A 136 11.46 16.86 14.50
N VAL A 137 10.69 15.77 14.40
CA VAL A 137 10.01 15.17 15.56
C VAL A 137 11.04 14.66 16.57
N ASN A 138 12.13 14.05 16.11
CA ASN A 138 13.21 13.56 16.96
C ASN A 138 14.09 14.68 17.56
N SER A 139 13.90 15.94 17.12
CA SER A 139 14.59 17.10 17.74
C SER A 139 14.02 17.49 19.10
N PHE A 140 12.83 16.99 19.44
CA PHE A 140 12.20 17.17 20.73
C PHE A 140 12.57 16.01 21.68
N SER A 141 12.61 16.26 22.99
CA SER A 141 12.83 15.18 23.96
C SER A 141 11.64 14.20 23.98
N GLU A 142 11.87 12.94 24.34
CA GLU A 142 10.79 11.95 24.50
C GLU A 142 9.72 12.41 25.51
N ASP A 143 10.11 13.17 26.54
CA ASP A 143 9.21 13.75 27.56
C ASP A 143 8.44 15.00 27.07
N THR A 144 8.55 15.35 25.78
CA THR A 144 7.87 16.52 25.23
C THR A 144 6.36 16.33 25.28
N MET A 145 5.69 17.17 26.05
CA MET A 145 4.23 17.20 26.08
C MET A 145 3.70 17.94 24.86
N MET A 146 2.76 17.32 24.15
CA MET A 146 1.94 17.98 23.12
C MET A 146 0.46 17.94 23.52
N SER A 147 -0.32 18.90 23.06
CA SER A 147 -1.76 18.92 23.30
C SER A 147 -2.49 18.03 22.30
N ASN A 148 -3.80 17.85 22.49
CA ASN A 148 -4.65 17.20 21.50
C ASN A 148 -4.67 17.96 20.16
N ASP A 149 -4.56 19.30 20.20
CA ASP A 149 -4.50 20.12 19.00
C ASP A 149 -3.16 19.90 18.27
N GLY A 150 -2.06 19.76 19.02
CA GLY A 150 -0.75 19.38 18.48
C GLY A 150 -0.76 18.00 17.83
N ALA A 151 -1.37 17.01 18.49
CA ALA A 151 -1.55 15.67 17.93
C ALA A 151 -2.44 15.70 16.66
N ALA A 152 -3.45 16.55 16.60
CA ALA A 152 -4.32 16.67 15.42
C ALA A 152 -3.60 17.22 14.18
N LEU A 153 -2.46 17.92 14.34
CA LEU A 153 -1.67 18.39 13.19
C LEU A 153 -1.10 17.25 12.35
N PHE A 154 -0.78 16.11 12.99
CA PHE A 154 -0.17 14.94 12.35
C PHE A 154 -1.10 14.26 11.32
N VAL A 155 -2.41 14.35 11.52
CA VAL A 155 -3.41 13.73 10.63
C VAL A 155 -3.92 14.68 9.55
N ARG A 156 -3.30 15.86 9.38
CA ARG A 156 -3.68 16.82 8.33
C ARG A 156 -2.90 16.57 7.05
N ALA A 157 -3.58 16.71 5.92
CA ALA A 157 -3.00 16.62 4.57
C ALA A 157 -2.94 17.98 3.85
N ASP A 158 -3.47 19.05 4.46
CA ASP A 158 -3.52 20.39 3.89
C ASP A 158 -2.41 21.32 4.38
N LEU A 159 -1.56 20.84 5.30
CA LEU A 159 -0.40 21.58 5.80
C LEU A 159 0.85 21.29 4.95
N SER A 160 1.63 22.33 4.65
CA SER A 160 3.03 22.14 4.29
C SER A 160 3.85 21.68 5.50
N ILE A 161 5.00 21.04 5.26
CA ILE A 161 5.92 20.61 6.33
C ILE A 161 6.35 21.80 7.19
N GLU A 162 6.63 22.95 6.60
CA GLU A 162 7.04 24.15 7.33
C GLU A 162 5.91 24.74 8.19
N GLU A 163 4.66 24.74 7.71
CA GLU A 163 3.50 25.14 8.51
C GLU A 163 3.25 24.17 9.67
N PHE A 164 3.35 22.86 9.42
CA PHE A 164 3.28 21.84 10.45
C PHE A 164 4.32 22.08 11.54
N LYS A 165 5.60 22.23 11.15
CA LYS A 165 6.71 22.46 12.08
C LYS A 165 6.50 23.70 12.94
N LYS A 166 6.00 24.79 12.34
CA LYS A 166 5.69 26.03 13.05
C LYS A 166 4.58 25.80 14.08
N LEU A 167 3.44 25.26 13.66
CA LEU A 167 2.29 25.04 14.53
C LEU A 167 2.60 24.05 15.66
N TYR A 168 3.38 23.00 15.36
CA TYR A 168 3.78 22.00 16.35
C TYR A 168 4.70 22.59 17.42
N ARG A 169 5.70 23.42 17.02
CA ARG A 169 6.54 24.15 17.99
C ARG A 169 5.71 25.07 18.88
N GLU A 170 4.77 25.81 18.30
CA GLU A 170 3.89 26.69 19.06
C GLU A 170 3.01 25.92 20.06
N ASP A 171 2.58 24.70 19.72
CA ASP A 171 1.83 23.83 20.63
C ASP A 171 2.69 23.34 21.80
N VAL A 172 3.86 22.76 21.48
CA VAL A 172 4.83 22.28 22.47
C VAL A 172 5.24 23.40 23.44
N GLU A 173 5.52 24.60 22.95
CA GLU A 173 5.86 25.72 23.83
C GLU A 173 4.71 26.11 24.78
N LYS A 174 3.45 26.01 24.33
CA LYS A 174 2.28 26.32 25.15
C LYS A 174 2.05 25.27 26.22
N THR A 175 2.25 23.99 25.93
CA THR A 175 2.10 22.89 26.89
C THR A 175 3.22 22.91 27.92
N THR A 176 4.47 23.12 27.51
CA THR A 176 5.60 23.21 28.45
C THR A 176 5.50 24.40 29.40
N LYS A 177 5.00 25.57 28.94
CA LYS A 177 4.79 26.74 29.81
C LYS A 177 3.62 26.58 30.79
N ARG A 178 2.77 25.57 30.60
CA ARG A 178 1.59 25.28 31.44
C ARG A 178 1.79 24.07 32.36
N ALA A 179 2.88 23.32 32.19
CA ALA A 179 3.30 22.21 33.05
C ALA A 179 4.10 22.72 34.25
#